data_AF-A0A4W5JWV5-F1
#
_entry.id   AF-A0A4W5JWV5-F1
#
_cell.length_a   1.000
_cell.length_b   1.000
_cell.length_c   1.000
_cell.angle_alpha   90.00
_cell.angle_beta   90.00
_cell.angle_gamma   90.00
#
_symmetry.space_group_name_H-M   'P 1'
#
loop_
_entity.id
_entity.type
_entity.pdbx_description
1 polymer ?
#
loop_
_entity_poly.entity_id
_entity_poly.type
_entity_poly.pdbx_seq_one_letter_code
_entity_poly.pdbx_strand_id
1 'polypeptide(L)'
;QYDGEARYAVSTTLSARVGHLNPRWNSKSQDTKEGFHKALGMVGAEFLDRVDFYQNSWLPARVVVEGAVQMRKQVDPSGEVVVFSQGGCPWKEHLFSLEKELSVDTSIKFVLYPDQNGQWRVQCVPAGLHTFNNR
;
A
#
# COMPACT_ATOMS: atom_id res chain seq x y z
N GLN A 1 -19.32 17.05 12.80
CA GLN A 1 -19.53 16.65 14.20
C GLN A 1 -19.89 15.16 14.19
N TYR A 2 -19.21 14.35 14.99
CA TYR A 2 -19.39 12.90 15.07
C TYR A 2 -20.23 12.59 16.30
N ASP A 3 -21.39 11.97 16.11
CA ASP A 3 -22.38 11.77 17.18
C ASP A 3 -22.12 10.50 18.01
N GLY A 4 -20.92 9.90 17.89
CA GLY A 4 -20.53 8.67 18.60
C GLY A 4 -20.93 7.38 17.88
N GLU A 5 -21.98 7.40 17.04
CA GLU A 5 -22.45 6.22 16.31
C GLU A 5 -22.09 6.31 14.81
N ALA A 6 -21.42 5.29 14.29
CA ALA A 6 -21.01 5.25 12.89
C ALA A 6 -22.23 5.01 11.99
N ARG A 7 -22.70 6.07 11.30
CA ARG A 7 -23.84 6.00 10.36
C ARG A 7 -23.55 5.19 9.09
N TYR A 8 -22.28 4.88 8.82
CA TYR A 8 -21.85 4.08 7.69
C TYR A 8 -21.06 2.87 8.21
N ALA A 9 -21.44 1.68 7.72
CA ALA A 9 -20.73 0.44 8.00
C ALA A 9 -20.19 -0.14 6.68
N VAL A 10 -18.91 -0.51 6.69
CA VAL A 10 -18.28 -1.20 5.55
C VAL A 10 -18.78 -2.65 5.54
N SER A 11 -19.60 -2.99 4.56
CA SER A 11 -20.20 -4.32 4.39
C SER A 11 -19.46 -5.20 3.36
N THR A 12 -18.29 -4.76 2.90
CA THR A 12 -17.53 -5.39 1.82
C THR A 12 -16.21 -6.01 2.27
N THR A 13 -16.01 -6.17 3.58
CA THR A 13 -14.84 -6.87 4.12
C THR A 13 -14.75 -8.31 3.59
N LEU A 14 -13.55 -8.91 3.65
CA LEU A 14 -13.38 -10.31 3.24
C LEU A 14 -14.32 -11.25 4.01
N SER A 15 -14.46 -11.05 5.32
CA SER A 15 -15.37 -11.84 6.15
C SER A 15 -16.84 -11.68 5.75
N ALA A 16 -17.28 -10.46 5.43
CA ALA A 16 -18.63 -10.22 4.93
C ALA A 16 -18.87 -10.92 3.58
N ARG A 17 -17.92 -10.79 2.63
CA ARG A 17 -17.99 -11.46 1.32
C ARG A 17 -18.02 -12.98 1.43
N VAL A 18 -17.23 -13.57 2.32
CA VAL A 18 -17.29 -15.00 2.65
C VAL A 18 -18.65 -15.35 3.25
N GLY A 19 -19.17 -14.53 4.17
CA GLY A 19 -20.49 -14.69 4.77
C GLY A 19 -21.64 -14.70 3.76
N HIS A 20 -21.54 -13.93 2.67
CA HIS A 20 -22.52 -13.91 1.58
C HIS A 20 -22.62 -15.23 0.80
N LEU A 21 -21.64 -16.12 0.95
CA LEU A 21 -21.64 -17.45 0.32
C LEU A 21 -22.36 -18.51 1.16
N ASN A 22 -22.77 -18.18 2.39
CA ASN A 22 -23.58 -19.08 3.20
C ASN A 22 -25.00 -19.24 2.63
N PRO A 23 -25.66 -20.38 2.88
CA PRO A 23 -27.07 -20.55 2.60
C PRO A 23 -27.90 -19.44 3.24
N ARG A 24 -28.96 -19.03 2.56
CA ARG A 24 -29.93 -18.11 3.13
C ARG A 24 -30.72 -18.82 4.23
N TRP A 25 -31.17 -18.07 5.22
CA TRP A 25 -31.97 -18.62 6.32
C TRP A 25 -33.23 -19.37 5.85
N ASN A 26 -33.77 -19.00 4.68
CA ASN A 26 -34.96 -19.60 4.07
C ASN A 26 -34.64 -20.61 2.95
N SER A 27 -33.38 -21.00 2.78
CA SER A 27 -33.01 -22.05 1.82
C SER A 27 -33.50 -23.42 2.30
N LYS A 28 -34.01 -24.23 1.36
CA LYS A 28 -34.47 -25.61 1.63
C LYS A 28 -33.38 -26.52 2.20
N SER A 29 -32.12 -26.24 1.86
CA SER A 29 -30.93 -26.90 2.39
C SER A 29 -30.03 -25.86 3.04
N GLN A 30 -29.42 -26.23 4.16
CA GLN A 30 -28.42 -25.43 4.89
C GLN A 30 -27.00 -26.00 4.72
N ASP A 31 -26.78 -26.85 3.71
CA ASP A 31 -25.45 -27.37 3.38
C ASP A 31 -24.50 -26.23 2.98
N THR A 32 -23.38 -26.11 3.68
CA THR A 32 -22.37 -25.07 3.48
C THR A 32 -21.23 -25.50 2.58
N LYS A 33 -21.16 -26.77 2.16
CA LYS A 33 -20.00 -27.33 1.46
C LYS A 33 -19.69 -26.59 0.17
N GLU A 34 -20.68 -26.35 -0.68
CA GLU A 34 -20.48 -25.62 -1.95
C GLU A 34 -20.00 -24.18 -1.70
N GLY A 35 -20.66 -23.47 -0.76
CA GLY A 35 -20.30 -22.11 -0.38
C GLY A 35 -18.88 -22.01 0.17
N PHE A 36 -18.46 -22.99 0.98
CA PHE A 36 -17.10 -23.09 1.50
C PHE A 36 -16.05 -23.23 0.39
N HIS A 37 -16.28 -24.09 -0.62
CA HIS A 37 -15.34 -24.22 -1.74
C HIS A 37 -15.26 -22.93 -2.57
N LYS A 38 -16.39 -22.25 -2.78
CA LYS A 38 -16.42 -20.91 -3.42
C LYS A 38 -15.63 -19.89 -2.61
N ALA A 39 -15.78 -19.90 -1.28
CA ALA A 39 -15.06 -19.01 -0.39
C ALA A 39 -13.55 -19.28 -0.43
N LEU A 40 -13.14 -20.55 -0.39
CA LEU A 40 -11.74 -20.95 -0.54
C LEU A 40 -11.13 -20.45 -1.85
N GLY A 41 -11.84 -20.62 -2.97
CA GLY A 41 -11.37 -20.12 -4.27
C GLY A 41 -11.19 -18.61 -4.29
N MET A 42 -12.17 -17.86 -3.76
CA MET A 42 -12.12 -16.40 -3.69
C MET A 42 -10.98 -15.89 -2.79
N VAL A 43 -10.90 -16.41 -1.56
CA VAL A 43 -9.87 -16.01 -0.58
C VAL A 43 -8.48 -16.41 -1.08
N GLY A 44 -8.35 -17.61 -1.66
CA GLY A 44 -7.10 -18.11 -2.20
C GLY A 44 -6.58 -17.25 -3.35
N ALA A 45 -7.46 -16.85 -4.27
CA ALA A 45 -7.09 -15.96 -5.37
C ALA A 45 -6.62 -14.59 -4.86
N GLU A 46 -7.34 -13.99 -3.91
CA GLU A 46 -6.95 -12.70 -3.30
C GLU A 46 -5.61 -12.81 -2.56
N PHE A 47 -5.38 -13.90 -1.83
CA PHE A 47 -4.10 -14.15 -1.16
C PHE A 47 -2.93 -14.24 -2.16
N LEU A 48 -3.08 -15.04 -3.22
CA LEU A 48 -2.04 -15.22 -4.22
C LEU A 48 -1.72 -13.91 -4.95
N ASP A 49 -2.73 -13.10 -5.28
CA ASP A 49 -2.54 -11.76 -5.85
C ASP A 49 -1.73 -10.84 -4.91
N ARG A 50 -2.03 -10.86 -3.60
CA ARG A 50 -1.24 -10.10 -2.62
C ARG A 50 0.20 -10.58 -2.53
N VAL A 51 0.43 -11.90 -2.52
CA VAL A 51 1.79 -12.48 -2.51
C VAL A 51 2.56 -12.08 -3.75
N ASP A 52 1.96 -12.19 -4.93
CA ASP A 52 2.54 -11.77 -6.21
C ASP A 52 2.93 -10.29 -6.17
N PHE A 53 2.02 -9.42 -5.73
CA PHE A 53 2.31 -8.00 -5.54
C PHE A 53 3.52 -7.76 -4.62
N TYR A 54 3.58 -8.43 -3.47
CA TYR A 54 4.68 -8.23 -2.53
C TYR A 54 6.02 -8.68 -3.11
N GLN A 55 6.04 -9.82 -3.78
CA GLN A 55 7.24 -10.39 -4.38
C GLN A 55 7.72 -9.57 -5.59
N ASN A 56 6.82 -9.21 -6.50
CA ASN A 56 7.17 -8.71 -7.83
C ASN A 56 7.07 -7.18 -7.96
N SER A 57 6.39 -6.50 -7.04
CA SER A 57 6.22 -5.03 -7.07
C SER A 57 6.75 -4.36 -5.81
N TRP A 58 6.25 -4.73 -4.63
CA TRP A 58 6.61 -4.05 -3.39
C TRP A 58 8.05 -4.29 -2.96
N LEU A 59 8.51 -5.53 -2.92
CA LEU A 59 9.86 -5.84 -2.44
C LEU A 59 10.97 -5.26 -3.35
N PRO A 60 10.90 -5.36 -4.69
CA PRO A 60 11.90 -4.75 -5.58
C PRO A 60 11.97 -3.22 -5.47
N ALA A 61 10.86 -2.55 -5.14
CA ALA A 61 10.83 -1.10 -4.96
C ALA A 61 11.81 -0.62 -3.88
N ARG A 62 12.09 -1.45 -2.87
CA ARG A 62 13.00 -1.12 -1.78
C ARG A 62 14.38 -0.69 -2.30
N VAL A 63 14.92 -1.40 -3.29
CA VAL A 63 16.25 -1.11 -3.86
C VAL A 63 16.28 0.28 -4.51
N VAL A 64 15.20 0.65 -5.19
CA VAL A 64 15.06 1.98 -5.83
C VAL A 64 15.03 3.08 -4.78
N VAL A 65 14.23 2.90 -3.73
CA VAL A 65 14.08 3.90 -2.65
C VAL A 65 15.37 4.02 -1.85
N GLU A 66 16.00 2.90 -1.49
CA GLU A 66 17.27 2.87 -0.75
C GLU A 66 18.38 3.59 -1.50
N GLY A 67 18.56 3.28 -2.79
CA GLY A 67 19.54 3.97 -3.62
C GLY A 67 19.30 5.48 -3.68
N ALA A 68 18.04 5.90 -3.80
CA ALA A 68 17.70 7.33 -3.82
C ALA A 68 17.95 8.03 -2.48
N VAL A 69 17.66 7.37 -1.36
CA VAL A 69 17.95 7.89 -0.01
C VAL A 69 19.46 8.04 0.18
N GLN A 70 20.27 7.07 -0.26
CA GLN A 70 21.73 7.14 -0.15
C GLN A 70 22.31 8.26 -1.02
N MET A 71 21.76 8.46 -2.22
CA MET A 71 22.23 9.48 -3.19
C MET A 71 21.65 10.88 -2.95
N ARG A 72 20.73 11.05 -1.99
CA ARG A 72 19.94 12.28 -1.79
C ARG A 72 20.79 13.55 -1.71
N LYS A 73 21.93 13.51 -1.01
CA LYS A 73 22.83 14.66 -0.83
C LYS A 73 23.58 15.08 -2.10
N GLN A 74 23.68 14.19 -3.08
CA GLN A 74 24.27 14.50 -4.39
C GLN A 74 23.26 15.20 -5.31
N VAL A 75 21.98 14.90 -5.14
CA VAL A 75 20.87 15.52 -5.88
C VAL A 75 20.52 16.87 -5.28
N ASP A 76 20.41 16.92 -3.95
CA ASP A 76 20.07 18.09 -3.18
C ASP A 76 21.00 18.17 -1.96
N PRO A 77 21.88 19.19 -1.87
CA PRO A 77 22.78 19.35 -0.73
C PRO A 77 22.08 19.39 0.64
N SER A 78 20.81 19.81 0.70
CA SER A 78 20.05 19.80 1.96
C SER A 78 19.68 18.39 2.40
N GLY A 79 19.51 17.47 1.45
CA GLY A 79 19.08 16.08 1.66
C GLY A 79 17.58 15.92 1.90
N GLU A 80 16.79 16.96 1.67
CA GLU A 80 15.33 16.96 1.82
C GLU A 80 14.61 16.42 0.57
N VAL A 81 15.34 16.28 -0.54
CA VAL A 81 14.81 15.80 -1.83
C VAL A 81 15.47 14.49 -2.24
N VAL A 82 14.66 13.54 -2.70
CA VAL A 82 15.12 12.30 -3.35
C VAL A 82 14.60 12.20 -4.77
N VAL A 83 15.41 11.63 -5.65
CA VAL A 83 15.04 11.32 -7.04
C VAL A 83 15.13 9.82 -7.24
N PHE A 84 14.03 9.19 -7.63
CA PHE A 84 14.03 7.77 -7.98
C PHE A 84 14.44 7.59 -9.44
N SER A 85 15.26 6.57 -9.68
CA SER A 85 15.68 6.18 -11.03
C SER A 85 14.52 5.68 -11.89
N GLN A 86 13.46 5.16 -11.26
CA GLN A 86 12.28 4.63 -11.90
C GLN A 86 11.01 5.03 -11.12
N GLY A 87 10.00 5.48 -11.85
CA GLY A 87 8.69 5.82 -11.29
C GLY A 87 7.72 4.65 -11.19
N GLY A 88 6.60 4.88 -10.50
CA GLY A 88 5.50 3.91 -10.41
C GLY A 88 5.71 2.79 -9.38
N CYS A 89 6.80 2.83 -8.61
CA CYS A 89 7.03 1.87 -7.54
C CYS A 89 6.34 2.28 -6.22
N PRO A 90 5.90 1.31 -5.38
CA PRO A 90 5.38 1.59 -4.05
C PRO A 90 6.53 2.01 -3.11
N TRP A 91 6.65 3.32 -2.85
CA TRP A 91 7.83 3.86 -2.16
C TRP A 91 7.61 4.26 -0.69
N LYS A 92 6.38 4.60 -0.30
CA LYS A 92 6.10 5.26 0.99
C LYS A 92 6.60 4.43 2.18
N GLU A 93 6.14 3.19 2.31
CA GLU A 93 6.53 2.29 3.40
C GLU A 93 8.05 2.07 3.47
N HIS A 94 8.70 1.87 2.32
CA HIS A 94 10.15 1.72 2.26
C HIS A 94 10.86 2.99 2.73
N LEU A 95 10.42 4.16 2.29
CA LEU A 95 11.05 5.43 2.69
C LEU A 95 11.00 5.60 4.21
N PHE A 96 9.84 5.41 4.84
CA PHE A 96 9.70 5.55 6.30
C PHE A 96 10.54 4.53 7.07
N SER A 97 10.65 3.30 6.58
CA SER A 97 11.49 2.28 7.20
C SER A 97 12.98 2.61 7.03
N LEU A 98 13.39 2.96 5.81
CA LEU A 98 14.78 3.30 5.47
C LEU A 98 15.28 4.56 6.17
N GLU A 99 14.44 5.57 6.39
CA GLU A 99 14.81 6.75 7.18
C GLU A 99 15.26 6.35 8.59
N LYS A 100 14.57 5.38 9.20
CA LYS A 100 14.93 4.86 10.53
C LYS A 100 16.16 3.97 10.47
N GLU A 101 16.17 3.01 9.54
CA GLU A 101 17.25 2.02 9.40
C GLU A 101 18.59 2.68 9.06
N LEU A 102 18.59 3.69 8.19
CA LEU A 102 19.78 4.42 7.74
C LEU A 102 20.09 5.65 8.62
N SER A 103 19.35 5.86 9.72
CA SER A 103 19.52 7.00 10.63
C SER A 103 19.57 8.34 9.89
N VAL A 104 18.57 8.58 9.04
CA VAL A 104 18.48 9.81 8.26
C VAL A 104 18.01 10.95 9.16
N ASP A 105 18.94 11.82 9.56
CA ASP A 105 18.65 12.96 10.44
C ASP A 105 17.75 14.02 9.79
N THR A 106 17.91 14.22 8.48
CA THR A 106 17.16 15.21 7.70
C THR A 106 15.87 14.60 7.16
N SER A 107 14.72 15.12 7.59
CA SER A 107 13.41 14.68 7.09
C SER A 107 13.30 14.89 5.57
N ILE A 108 13.11 13.82 4.81
CA ILE A 108 12.87 13.90 3.37
C ILE A 108 11.45 14.42 3.14
N LYS A 109 11.32 15.47 2.33
CA LYS A 109 10.06 16.20 2.07
C LYS A 109 9.52 15.97 0.66
N PHE A 110 10.42 15.78 -0.32
CA PHE A 110 10.02 15.65 -1.72
C PHE A 110 10.60 14.40 -2.39
N VAL A 111 9.75 13.75 -3.18
CA VAL A 111 10.08 12.60 -4.01
C VAL A 111 9.82 12.96 -5.45
N LEU A 112 10.83 12.84 -6.29
CA LEU A 112 10.75 13.09 -7.73
C LEU A 112 11.03 11.81 -8.51
N TYR A 113 10.30 11.59 -9.60
CA TYR A 113 10.55 10.47 -10.51
C TYR A 113 9.92 10.70 -11.89
N PRO A 114 10.47 10.11 -12.97
CA PRO A 114 9.81 10.08 -14.27
C PRO A 114 8.68 9.02 -14.26
N ASP A 115 7.52 9.36 -14.80
CA ASP A 115 6.49 8.37 -15.10
C ASP A 115 6.83 7.57 -16.37
N GLN A 116 5.99 6.59 -16.70
CA GLN A 116 6.20 5.70 -17.85
C GLN A 116 6.16 6.43 -19.20
N ASN A 117 5.64 7.66 -19.25
CA ASN A 117 5.62 8.52 -20.44
C ASN A 117 6.80 9.51 -20.45
N GLY A 118 7.74 9.40 -19.51
CA GLY A 118 8.87 10.30 -19.35
C GLY A 118 8.53 11.66 -18.75
N GLN A 119 7.29 11.87 -18.25
CA GLN A 119 6.92 13.10 -17.57
C GLN A 119 7.33 13.05 -16.10
N TRP A 120 7.85 14.15 -15.59
CA TRP A 120 8.27 14.23 -14.19
C TRP A 120 7.07 14.37 -13.25
N ARG A 121 7.10 13.57 -12.19
CA ARG A 121 6.15 13.63 -11.07
C ARG A 121 6.89 14.09 -9.82
N VAL A 122 6.21 14.92 -9.04
CA VAL A 122 6.67 15.39 -7.74
C VAL A 122 5.60 15.03 -6.71
N GLN A 123 5.99 14.40 -5.62
CA GLN A 123 5.11 14.12 -4.48
C GLN A 123 5.75 14.61 -3.19
N CYS A 124 4.93 15.20 -2.32
CA CYS A 124 5.33 15.47 -0.95
C CYS A 124 5.28 14.19 -0.13
N VAL A 125 6.19 14.06 0.83
CA VAL A 125 6.18 12.96 1.78
C VAL A 125 5.09 13.22 2.83
N PRO A 126 4.18 12.26 3.09
CA PRO A 126 3.17 12.45 4.11
C PRO A 126 3.81 12.51 5.50
N ALA A 127 3.11 13.07 6.49
CA ALA A 127 3.55 13.06 7.88
C ALA A 127 3.57 11.64 8.47
N GLY A 128 2.71 10.75 7.96
CA GLY A 128 2.70 9.31 8.26
C GLY A 128 2.02 8.50 7.16
N LEU A 129 2.20 7.16 7.19
CA LEU A 129 1.78 6.25 6.11
C LEU A 129 0.28 6.29 5.74
N HIS A 130 -0.57 6.73 6.66
CA HIS A 130 -2.02 6.79 6.48
C HIS A 130 -2.59 8.17 6.85
N THR A 131 -1.81 9.22 6.66
CA THR A 131 -2.23 10.60 6.94
C THR A 131 -2.42 11.40 5.66
N PHE A 132 -3.36 12.35 5.68
CA PHE A 132 -3.54 13.32 4.60
C PHE A 132 -2.59 14.54 4.69
N ASN A 133 -1.98 14.76 5.86
CA ASN A 133 -1.04 15.86 6.06
C ASN A 133 0.35 15.49 5.52
N ASN A 134 1.03 16.47 4.93
CA ASN A 134 2.42 16.36 4.48
C ASN A 134 3.37 17.01 5.49
N ARG A 135 4.65 16.66 5.42
CA ARG A 135 5.73 17.24 6.23
C ARG A 135 6.74 18.02 5.40
#